data_AF-A0A1I3Z3T2-F1
#
_entry.id   AF-A0A1I3Z3T2-F1
#
_cell.length_a   1.000
_cell.length_b   1.000
_cell.length_c   1.000
_cell.angle_alpha   90.00
_cell.angle_beta   90.00
_cell.angle_gamma   90.00
#
_symmetry.space_group_name_H-M   'P 1'
#
loop_
_entity.id
_entity.type
_entity.pdbx_description
1 polymer ?
#
loop_
_entity_poly.entity_id
_entity_poly.type
_entity_poly.pdbx_seq_one_letter_code
_entity_poly.pdbx_strand_id
1 'polypeptide(L)'
;MSRKPPIGAALQRELLHFLRPPSRRLAQQVSEQVRPRLSVVARSSSGRPADEVRAALEEVVRSAGATPDLEALTEFAEQIEAGHNPFE
;
A
#
# COMPACT_ATOMS: atom_id res chain seq x y z
N MET A 1 -15.43 -12.14 20.05
CA MET A 1 -15.17 -13.28 19.14
C MET A 1 -15.38 -12.84 17.70
N SER A 2 -14.31 -12.51 16.98
CA SER A 2 -14.39 -12.06 15.57
C SER A 2 -14.71 -13.24 14.66
N ARG A 3 -15.88 -13.24 14.03
CA ARG A 3 -16.29 -14.27 13.06
C ARG A 3 -15.49 -14.08 11.77
N LYS A 4 -14.66 -15.08 11.43
CA LYS A 4 -13.94 -15.14 10.15
C LYS A 4 -14.97 -15.16 9.01
N PRO A 5 -14.89 -14.26 8.02
CA PRO A 5 -15.88 -14.21 6.95
C PRO A 5 -15.84 -15.53 6.15
N PRO A 6 -16.99 -16.00 5.63
CA PRO A 6 -17.05 -17.23 4.85
C PRO A 6 -16.20 -17.07 3.59
N ILE A 7 -15.50 -18.13 3.17
CA ILE A 7 -14.55 -18.15 2.05
C ILE A 7 -15.18 -17.56 0.76
N GLY A 8 -16.48 -17.78 0.54
CA GLY A 8 -17.22 -17.21 -0.59
C GLY A 8 -17.28 -15.68 -0.61
N ALA A 9 -17.26 -15.02 0.55
CA ALA A 9 -17.26 -13.56 0.62
C ALA A 9 -15.92 -12.94 0.24
N ALA A 10 -14.79 -13.62 0.48
CA ALA A 10 -13.47 -13.17 0.04
C ALA A 10 -13.34 -13.31 -1.49
N LEU A 11 -13.69 -14.49 -2.03
CA LEU A 11 -13.68 -14.75 -3.47
C LEU A 11 -14.63 -13.82 -4.24
N GLN A 12 -15.83 -13.58 -3.72
CA GLN A 12 -16.77 -12.65 -4.34
C GLN A 12 -16.23 -11.22 -4.39
N ARG A 13 -15.56 -10.75 -3.33
CA ARG A 13 -14.92 -9.41 -3.33
C ARG A 13 -13.82 -9.31 -4.37
N GLU A 14 -13.02 -10.36 -4.50
CA GLU A 14 -11.94 -10.44 -5.48
C GLU A 14 -12.48 -10.43 -6.92
N LEU A 15 -13.53 -11.20 -7.19
CA LEU A 15 -14.23 -11.18 -8.48
C LEU A 15 -14.85 -9.81 -8.79
N LEU A 16 -15.47 -9.17 -7.80
CA LEU A 16 -16.03 -7.83 -7.95
C LEU A 16 -14.96 -6.76 -8.19
N HIS A 17 -13.74 -6.95 -7.66
CA HIS A 17 -12.61 -6.08 -7.96
C HIS A 17 -12.23 -6.16 -9.44
N PHE A 18 -12.12 -7.38 -10.00
CA PHE A 18 -11.78 -7.58 -11.42
C PHE A 18 -12.87 -7.15 -12.40
N LEU A 19 -14.14 -7.22 -12.00
CA LEU A 19 -15.28 -6.80 -12.84
C LEU A 19 -15.55 -5.30 -12.78
N ARG A 20 -14.82 -4.54 -11.96
CA ARG A 20 -15.04 -3.11 -11.79
C ARG A 20 -14.55 -2.37 -13.05
N PRO A 21 -15.40 -1.53 -13.68
CA PRO A 21 -14.97 -0.75 -14.84
C PRO A 21 -13.79 0.17 -14.47
N PRO A 22 -12.80 0.37 -15.36
CA PRO A 22 -11.68 1.26 -15.10
C PRO A 22 -12.17 2.69 -14.86
N SER A 23 -11.93 3.21 -13.66
CA SER A 23 -12.30 4.57 -13.29
C SER A 23 -11.15 5.53 -13.60
N ARG A 24 -11.32 6.37 -14.63
CA ARG A 24 -10.33 7.41 -14.98
C ARG A 24 -10.03 8.34 -13.81
N ARG A 25 -11.06 8.71 -13.03
CA ARG A 25 -10.92 9.57 -11.86
C ARG A 25 -10.02 8.93 -10.80
N LEU A 26 -10.16 7.62 -10.57
CA LEU A 26 -9.35 6.89 -9.59
C LEU A 26 -7.90 6.76 -10.07
N ALA A 27 -7.67 6.42 -11.34
CA ALA A 27 -6.33 6.36 -11.93
C ALA A 27 -5.57 7.71 -11.90
N GLN A 28 -6.29 8.83 -11.82
CA GLN A 28 -5.70 10.16 -11.70
C GLN A 28 -5.36 10.53 -10.25
N GLN A 29 -5.77 9.74 -9.25
CA GLN A 29 -5.40 10.00 -7.86
C GLN A 29 -3.92 9.66 -7.65
N VAL A 30 -3.20 10.57 -7.00
CA VAL A 30 -1.76 10.40 -6.70
C VAL A 30 -1.51 9.12 -5.89
N SER A 31 -2.41 8.78 -4.97
CA SER A 31 -2.33 7.53 -4.20
C SER A 31 -2.23 6.30 -5.10
N GLU A 32 -3.04 6.23 -6.16
CA GLU A 32 -3.03 5.10 -7.10
C GLU A 32 -1.82 5.13 -8.03
N GLN A 33 -1.36 6.31 -8.42
CA GLN A 33 -0.16 6.46 -9.25
C GLN A 33 1.12 6.03 -8.52
N VAL A 34 1.16 6.27 -7.21
CA VAL A 34 2.33 6.05 -6.37
C VAL A 34 2.37 4.63 -5.78
N ARG A 35 1.20 3.99 -5.60
CA ARG A 35 1.06 2.65 -5.01
C ARG A 35 1.95 1.57 -5.65
N PRO A 36 2.10 1.46 -6.98
CA PRO A 36 3.01 0.47 -7.57
C PRO A 36 4.48 0.69 -7.16
N ARG A 37 4.91 1.95 -7.09
CA ARG A 37 6.28 2.30 -6.66
C ARG A 37 6.49 2.01 -5.17
N LEU A 38 5.51 2.32 -4.32
CA LEU A 38 5.55 2.00 -2.89
C LEU A 38 5.64 0.48 -2.67
N SER A 39 4.88 -0.32 -3.42
CA SER A 39 4.94 -1.78 -3.34
C SER A 39 6.33 -2.34 -3.71
N VAL A 40 6.99 -1.77 -4.71
CA VAL A 40 8.37 -2.15 -5.08
C VAL A 40 9.35 -1.80 -3.96
N VAL A 41 9.25 -0.59 -3.39
CA VAL A 41 10.10 -0.17 -2.26
C VAL A 41 9.89 -1.09 -1.06
N ALA A 42 8.64 -1.37 -0.70
CA ALA A 42 8.28 -2.27 0.39
C ALA A 42 8.88 -3.67 0.22
N ARG A 43 8.78 -4.28 -0.97
CA ARG A 43 9.40 -5.58 -1.26
C ARG A 43 10.92 -5.55 -1.11
N SER A 44 11.57 -4.51 -1.64
CA SER A 44 13.04 -4.39 -1.61
C SER A 44 13.61 -4.02 -0.24
N SER A 45 12.78 -3.48 0.65
CA SER A 45 13.18 -2.97 1.98
C SER A 45 12.68 -3.84 3.13
N SER A 46 12.06 -4.98 2.83
CA SER A 46 11.59 -5.94 3.83
C SER A 46 12.73 -6.37 4.78
N GLY A 47 12.48 -6.31 6.08
CA GLY A 47 13.46 -6.61 7.12
C GLY A 47 14.53 -5.54 7.37
N ARG A 48 14.44 -4.37 6.72
CA ARG A 48 15.25 -3.20 7.06
C ARG A 48 14.61 -2.40 8.21
N PRO A 49 15.39 -1.60 8.95
CA PRO A 49 14.86 -0.76 10.03
C PRO A 49 13.76 0.20 9.55
N ALA A 50 12.68 0.36 10.32
CA ALA A 50 11.54 1.20 9.94
C ALA A 50 11.94 2.65 9.56
N ASP A 51 12.92 3.26 10.22
CA ASP A 51 13.35 4.63 9.88
C ASP A 51 13.93 4.74 8.46
N GLU A 52 14.67 3.74 8.00
CA GLU A 52 15.19 3.68 6.62
C GLU A 52 14.06 3.47 5.62
N VAL A 53 13.13 2.56 5.94
CA VAL A 53 11.97 2.30 5.10
C VAL A 53 11.08 3.54 4.99
N ARG A 54 10.81 4.22 6.11
CA ARG A 54 10.00 5.45 6.13
C ARG A 54 10.60 6.52 5.24
N ALA A 55 11.92 6.76 5.35
CA ALA A 55 12.60 7.73 4.50
C ALA A 55 12.47 7.40 3.00
N ALA A 56 12.56 6.12 2.63
CA ALA A 56 12.37 5.68 1.25
C ALA A 56 10.92 5.87 0.76
N LEU A 57 9.92 5.57 1.60
CA LEU A 57 8.51 5.78 1.28
C LEU A 57 8.18 7.28 1.14
N GLU A 58 8.70 8.12 2.04
CA GLU A 58 8.54 9.57 1.99
C GLU A 58 9.07 10.14 0.67
N GLU A 59 10.25 9.70 0.23
CA GLU A 59 10.84 10.16 -1.03
C GLU A 59 9.96 9.80 -2.24
N VAL A 60 9.39 8.60 -2.25
CA VAL A 60 8.44 8.19 -3.29
C VAL A 60 7.23 9.12 -3.32
N VAL A 61 6.64 9.46 -2.16
CA VAL A 61 5.49 10.37 -2.09
C VAL A 61 5.85 11.80 -2.51
N ARG A 62 6.98 12.33 -2.04
CA ARG A 62 7.47 13.66 -2.44
C ARG A 62 7.78 13.74 -3.93
N SER A 63 8.39 12.72 -4.52
CA SER A 63 8.72 12.66 -5.94
C SER A 63 7.47 12.71 -6.84
N ALA A 64 6.31 12.35 -6.29
CA ALA A 64 5.02 12.45 -6.96
C ALA A 64 4.32 13.81 -6.74
N GLY A 65 4.96 14.76 -6.06
CA GLY A 65 4.41 16.08 -5.76
C GLY A 65 3.37 16.09 -4.64
N ALA A 66 3.30 15.03 -3.83
CA ALA A 66 2.40 14.94 -2.69
C ALA A 66 3.12 15.19 -1.36
N THR A 67 2.35 15.61 -0.37
CA THR A 67 2.82 15.74 1.02
C THR A 67 2.71 14.39 1.71
N PRO A 68 3.80 13.82 2.25
CA PRO A 68 3.75 12.57 2.98
C PRO A 68 2.99 12.72 4.30
N ASP A 69 2.13 11.74 4.58
CA ASP A 69 1.53 11.54 5.90
C ASP A 69 2.51 10.73 6.75
N LEU A 70 3.20 11.41 7.67
CA LEU A 70 4.30 10.81 8.43
C LEU A 70 3.83 9.74 9.42
N GLU A 71 2.62 9.86 9.95
CA GLU A 71 2.05 8.87 10.87
C GLU A 71 1.76 7.58 10.11
N ALA A 72 1.02 7.68 9.01
CA ALA A 72 0.71 6.53 8.16
C ALA A 72 1.97 5.87 7.57
N LEU A 73 2.96 6.66 7.14
CA LEU A 73 4.21 6.12 6.61
C LEU A 73 5.05 5.43 7.69
N THR A 74 4.96 5.86 8.95
CA THR A 74 5.60 5.17 10.08
C THR A 74 4.94 3.81 10.31
N GLU A 75 3.61 3.75 10.36
CA GLU A 75 2.89 2.47 10.50
C GLU A 75 3.19 1.49 9.36
N PHE A 76 3.30 1.98 8.12
CA PHE A 76 3.66 1.13 6.99
C PHE A 76 5.12 0.66 7.06
N ALA A 77 6.02 1.52 7.50
CA ALA A 77 7.42 1.17 7.67
C ALA A 77 7.61 0.06 8.72
N GLU A 78 6.90 0.13 9.85
CA GLU A 78 6.91 -0.91 10.88
C GLU A 78 6.38 -2.26 10.34
N GLN A 79 5.31 -2.23 9.54
CA GLN A 79 4.79 -3.43 8.89
C GLN A 79 5.80 -4.05 7.91
N ILE A 80 6.51 -3.21 7.14
CA ILE A 80 7.53 -3.66 6.18
C ILE A 80 8.77 -4.20 6.88
N GLU A 81 9.20 -3.58 7.98
CA GLU A 81 10.25 -4.11 8.85
C GLU A 81 9.88 -5.51 9.36
N ALA A 82 8.61 -5.72 9.76
CA ALA A 82 8.08 -7.02 10.14
C ALA A 82 7.88 -8.01 8.96
N GLY A 83 8.20 -7.59 7.72
CA GLY A 83 8.13 -8.43 6.52
C GLY A 83 6.77 -8.44 5.82
N HIS A 84 5.86 -7.54 6.18
CA HIS A 84 4.54 -7.41 5.55
C HIS A 84 4.53 -6.25 4.54
N ASN A 85 3.96 -6.48 3.36
CA ASN A 85 3.79 -5.42 2.35
C ASN A 85 2.36 -4.86 2.38
N PRO A 86 2.12 -3.65 2.92
CA PRO A 86 0.78 -3.08 3.02
C PRO A 86 0.21 -2.58 1.68
N PHE A 87 1.00 -2.60 0.61
CA PHE A 87 0.61 -2.07 -0.70
C PHE A 87 0.20 -3.15 -1.72
N GLU A 88 0.33 -4.43 -1.35
CA GLU A 88 -0.15 -5.59 -2.12
C GLU A 88 -1.66 -5.79 -2.05
#